data_AF-A0A2S2PQ68-F1
#
_entry.id   AF-A0A2S2PQ68-F1
#
_cell.length_a   1.000
_cell.length_b   1.000
_cell.length_c   1.000
_cell.angle_alpha   90.00
_cell.angle_beta   90.00
_cell.angle_gamma   90.00
#
_symmetry.space_group_name_H-M   'P 1'
#
loop_
_entity.id
_entity.type
_entity.pdbx_description
1 polymer ?
#
loop_
_entity_poly.entity_id
_entity_poly.type
_entity_poly.pdbx_seq_one_letter_code
_entity_poly.pdbx_strand_id
1 'polypeptide(L)'
;EVDDNCCSNKCLLMFDDEFKTRLKSDLSQLQRFEKHIYLFAMISIDGNKINATKIVKSSKYFQYAVKHYGVTQSVCKSAFVILHDTTPSLVRTLCTKMTVGHIIPTDNRGKHSNRMTIPDETKDMIKEHFFSILKSPNIFKCAKKNLGQPNISQLWISFKQKHGHISRSTYTKYIQSFLTPEVISNFMCANQAKQILQYINKNK
;
A
#
# COMPACT_ATOMS: atom_id res chain seq x y z
N GLU A 1 -23.37 -26.99 23.00
CA GLU A 1 -23.46 -25.99 24.08
C GLU A 1 -22.25 -25.07 23.95
N VAL A 2 -22.46 -23.77 23.74
CA VAL A 2 -21.36 -22.80 23.72
C VAL A 2 -21.01 -22.58 25.18
N ASP A 3 -19.84 -23.04 25.60
CA ASP A 3 -19.35 -22.82 26.96
C ASP A 3 -19.20 -21.31 27.19
N ASP A 4 -20.17 -20.71 27.88
CA ASP A 4 -20.23 -19.27 28.19
C ASP A 4 -19.15 -18.84 29.21
N ASN A 5 -18.30 -19.77 29.64
CA ASN A 5 -17.28 -19.53 30.65
C ASN A 5 -16.00 -18.91 30.06
N CYS A 6 -16.02 -17.59 29.83
CA CYS A 6 -14.86 -16.89 29.26
C CYS A 6 -13.79 -16.46 30.26
N CYS A 7 -14.16 -16.25 31.53
CA CYS A 7 -13.29 -15.86 32.66
C CYS A 7 -14.08 -15.87 33.99
N SER A 8 -13.40 -15.67 35.11
CA SER A 8 -14.03 -15.57 36.44
C SER A 8 -15.12 -14.50 36.54
N ASN A 9 -15.01 -13.42 35.76
CA ASN A 9 -16.02 -12.34 35.72
C ASN A 9 -17.19 -12.64 34.78
N LYS A 10 -17.19 -13.80 34.11
CA LYS A 10 -18.24 -14.26 33.19
C LYS A 10 -18.69 -13.18 32.19
N CYS A 11 -17.74 -12.44 31.61
CA CYS A 11 -18.01 -11.30 30.74
C CYS A 11 -19.01 -11.59 29.59
N LEU A 12 -19.10 -12.82 29.09
CA LEU A 12 -20.05 -13.18 28.03
C LEU A 12 -21.51 -13.13 28.49
N LEU A 13 -21.77 -13.43 29.77
CA LEU A 13 -23.11 -13.41 30.36
C LEU A 13 -23.61 -11.99 30.66
N MET A 14 -22.75 -10.98 30.56
CA MET A 14 -23.14 -9.58 30.72
C MET A 14 -23.95 -9.04 29.53
N PHE A 15 -24.02 -9.80 28.44
CA PHE A 15 -24.65 -9.41 27.20
C PHE A 15 -25.79 -10.39 26.87
N ASP A 16 -26.94 -9.84 26.50
CA ASP A 16 -28.07 -10.64 26.02
C ASP A 16 -27.79 -11.20 24.60
N ASP A 17 -28.55 -12.23 24.22
CA ASP A 17 -28.33 -12.91 22.93
C ASP A 17 -28.77 -12.05 21.75
N GLU A 18 -29.71 -11.13 21.95
CA GLU A 18 -30.12 -10.14 20.94
C GLU A 18 -28.94 -9.24 20.57
N PHE A 19 -28.25 -8.69 21.57
CA PHE A 19 -27.06 -7.87 21.41
C PHE A 19 -25.93 -8.66 20.75
N LYS A 20 -25.64 -9.89 21.22
CA LYS A 20 -24.61 -10.74 20.62
C LYS A 20 -24.89 -10.98 19.14
N THR A 21 -26.14 -11.23 18.78
CA THR A 21 -26.57 -11.47 17.39
C THR A 21 -26.45 -10.21 16.55
N ARG A 22 -26.94 -9.07 17.07
CA ARG A 22 -26.84 -7.77 16.40
C ARG A 22 -25.39 -7.36 16.17
N LEU A 23 -24.54 -7.44 17.19
CA LEU A 23 -23.11 -7.09 17.08
C LEU A 23 -22.41 -7.91 16.00
N LYS A 24 -22.69 -9.23 15.93
CA LYS A 24 -22.15 -10.09 14.87
C LYS A 24 -22.64 -9.69 13.49
N SER A 25 -23.94 -9.38 13.36
CA SER A 25 -24.53 -8.90 12.11
C SER A 25 -23.89 -7.59 11.65
N ASP A 26 -23.79 -6.59 12.53
CA ASP A 26 -23.20 -5.29 12.23
C ASP A 26 -21.75 -5.43 11.76
N LEU A 27 -20.94 -6.25 12.46
CA LEU A 27 -19.54 -6.48 12.10
C LEU A 27 -19.36 -7.27 10.80
N SER A 28 -20.36 -8.07 10.41
CA SER A 28 -20.33 -8.83 9.15
C SER A 28 -20.54 -7.95 7.93
N GLN A 29 -21.20 -6.80 8.09
CA GLN A 29 -21.43 -5.83 7.01
C GLN A 29 -20.20 -4.96 6.73
N LEU A 30 -19.25 -4.89 7.66
CA LEU A 30 -18.01 -4.12 7.51
C LEU A 30 -17.02 -4.81 6.57
N GLN A 31 -16.34 -4.01 5.75
CA GLN A 31 -15.16 -4.47 5.03
C GLN A 31 -14.07 -4.87 6.01
N ARG A 32 -13.18 -5.78 5.60
CA ARG A 32 -12.09 -6.31 6.44
C ARG A 32 -11.29 -5.18 7.12
N PHE A 33 -10.96 -4.12 6.37
CA PHE A 33 -10.19 -3.00 6.89
C PHE A 33 -10.97 -2.19 7.94
N GLU A 34 -12.26 -1.95 7.72
CA GLU A 34 -13.15 -1.24 8.65
C GLU A 34 -13.32 -2.03 9.95
N LYS A 35 -13.53 -3.36 9.85
CA LYS A 35 -13.56 -4.26 11.01
C LYS A 35 -12.26 -4.16 11.81
N HIS A 36 -11.10 -4.12 11.14
CA HIS A 36 -9.82 -3.96 11.83
C HIS A 36 -9.70 -2.60 12.54
N ILE A 37 -10.14 -1.51 11.92
CA ILE A 37 -10.15 -0.17 12.55
C ILE A 37 -11.03 -0.20 13.81
N TYR A 38 -12.25 -0.71 13.68
CA TYR A 38 -13.18 -0.82 14.80
C TYR A 38 -12.57 -1.64 15.96
N LEU A 39 -12.03 -2.83 15.67
CA LEU A 39 -11.39 -3.67 16.68
C LEU A 39 -10.21 -2.97 17.34
N PHE A 40 -9.43 -2.22 16.57
CA PHE A 40 -8.28 -1.47 17.06
C PHE A 40 -8.70 -0.35 18.01
N ALA A 41 -9.82 0.35 17.72
CA ALA A 41 -10.37 1.39 18.58
C ALA A 41 -10.94 0.85 19.90
N MET A 42 -11.36 -0.42 19.93
CA MET A 42 -11.88 -1.09 21.14
C MET A 42 -10.78 -1.76 21.99
N ILE A 43 -9.51 -1.61 21.59
CA ILE A 43 -8.35 -2.05 22.35
C ILE A 43 -7.67 -0.80 22.90
N SER A 44 -7.20 -0.85 24.15
CA SER A 44 -6.35 0.20 24.71
C SER A 44 -5.17 -0.42 25.48
N ILE A 45 -4.12 0.37 25.69
CA ILE A 45 -3.01 0.01 26.57
C ILE A 45 -3.30 0.62 27.94
N ASP A 46 -3.18 -0.20 28.98
CA ASP A 46 -3.26 0.27 30.37
C ASP A 46 -2.12 1.25 30.65
N GLY A 47 -2.44 2.55 30.69
CA GLY A 47 -1.47 3.64 30.79
C GLY A 47 -0.59 3.56 32.04
N ASN A 48 -1.08 2.91 33.10
CA ASN A 48 -0.33 2.70 34.34
C ASN A 48 0.82 1.69 34.21
N LYS A 49 0.95 1.02 33.06
CA LYS A 49 1.93 -0.05 32.84
C LYS A 49 2.89 0.20 31.66
N ILE A 50 2.87 1.40 31.08
CA ILE A 50 3.77 1.77 29.98
C ILE A 50 5.10 2.24 30.57
N ASN A 51 6.03 1.31 30.79
CA ASN A 51 7.45 1.68 30.95
C ASN A 51 8.02 2.00 29.55
N ALA A 52 8.40 3.27 29.35
CA ALA A 52 8.67 3.95 28.09
C ALA A 52 9.76 3.36 27.15
N THR A 53 10.23 2.13 27.36
CA THR A 53 11.40 1.58 26.64
C THR A 53 11.25 0.13 26.18
N LYS A 54 10.14 -0.58 26.46
CA LYS A 54 9.98 -1.99 26.07
C LYS A 54 8.69 -2.22 25.29
N ILE A 55 8.82 -2.82 24.10
CA ILE A 55 7.69 -3.37 23.33
C ILE A 55 6.86 -4.25 24.26
N VAL A 56 5.61 -3.89 24.49
CA VAL A 56 4.71 -4.62 25.38
C VAL A 56 4.35 -5.97 24.73
N LYS A 57 4.87 -7.06 25.30
CA LYS A 57 4.71 -8.43 24.75
C LYS A 57 3.56 -9.23 25.38
N SER A 58 3.04 -8.80 26.53
CA SER A 58 2.05 -9.57 27.31
C SER A 58 0.64 -9.01 27.14
N SER A 59 -0.35 -9.91 27.06
CA SER A 59 -1.77 -9.56 26.97
C SER A 59 -2.30 -8.83 28.20
N LYS A 60 -1.59 -8.88 29.35
CA LYS A 60 -1.99 -8.26 30.63
C LYS A 60 -1.96 -6.72 30.63
N TYR A 61 -1.35 -6.14 29.60
CA TYR A 61 -1.18 -4.70 29.44
C TYR A 61 -2.22 -4.09 28.49
N PHE A 62 -3.03 -4.93 27.85
CA PHE A 62 -4.09 -4.49 26.96
C PHE A 62 -5.43 -4.63 27.66
N GLN A 63 -6.27 -3.62 27.49
CA GLN A 63 -7.67 -3.64 27.88
C GLN A 63 -8.50 -3.82 26.62
N TYR A 64 -9.60 -4.55 26.77
CA TYR A 64 -10.50 -4.90 25.67
C TYR A 64 -11.89 -4.41 26.04
N ALA A 65 -12.56 -3.75 25.11
CA ALA A 65 -13.89 -3.21 25.37
C ALA A 65 -14.90 -3.61 24.30
N VAL A 66 -16.18 -3.50 24.64
CA VAL A 66 -17.33 -3.72 23.76
C VAL A 66 -18.26 -2.53 23.93
N LYS A 67 -18.78 -1.98 22.83
CA LYS A 67 -19.78 -0.91 22.88
C LYS A 67 -21.18 -1.51 22.99
N HIS A 68 -21.73 -1.49 24.20
CA HIS A 68 -23.04 -2.04 24.55
C HIS A 68 -24.06 -0.91 24.75
N TYR A 69 -25.02 -0.79 23.82
CA TYR A 69 -26.05 0.26 23.83
C TYR A 69 -25.48 1.68 24.09
N GLY A 70 -24.38 2.01 23.42
CA GLY A 70 -23.71 3.30 23.56
C GLY A 70 -22.68 3.41 24.69
N VAL A 71 -22.66 2.45 25.62
CA VAL A 71 -21.73 2.40 26.75
C VAL A 71 -20.56 1.47 26.45
N THR A 72 -19.33 1.95 26.70
CA THR A 72 -18.13 1.13 26.57
C THR A 72 -17.95 0.27 27.83
N GLN A 73 -18.03 -1.05 27.67
CA GLN A 73 -17.84 -2.01 28.76
C GLN A 73 -16.52 -2.77 28.60
N SER A 74 -15.74 -2.86 29.67
CA SER A 74 -14.49 -3.64 29.68
C SER A 74 -14.79 -5.14 29.77
N VAL A 75 -14.10 -5.92 28.96
CA VAL A 75 -14.26 -7.38 28.88
C VAL A 75 -12.90 -8.09 28.89
N CYS A 76 -12.88 -9.39 29.18
CA CYS A 76 -11.68 -10.19 29.00
C CYS A 76 -11.38 -10.41 27.50
N LYS A 77 -10.13 -10.77 27.19
CA LYS A 77 -9.72 -11.06 25.81
C LYS A 77 -10.56 -12.16 25.14
N SER A 78 -10.91 -13.21 25.89
CA SER A 78 -11.70 -14.32 25.35
C SER A 78 -13.10 -13.87 24.95
N ALA A 79 -13.78 -13.11 25.82
CA ALA A 79 -15.07 -12.52 25.50
C ALA A 79 -14.98 -11.56 24.32
N PHE A 80 -13.94 -10.70 24.27
CA PHE A 80 -13.72 -9.81 23.14
C PHE A 80 -13.60 -10.56 21.80
N VAL A 81 -12.86 -11.67 21.77
CA VAL A 81 -12.68 -12.51 20.57
C VAL A 81 -14.00 -13.12 20.11
N ILE A 82 -14.79 -13.63 21.06
CA ILE A 82 -16.06 -14.31 20.80
C ILE A 82 -17.15 -13.33 20.37
N LEU A 83 -17.31 -12.22 21.09
CA LEU A 83 -18.35 -11.20 20.83
C LEU A 83 -18.15 -10.53 19.46
N HIS A 84 -16.91 -10.27 19.08
CA HIS A 84 -16.61 -9.59 17.82
C HIS A 84 -16.34 -10.53 16.64
N ASP A 85 -16.56 -11.84 16.83
CA ASP A 85 -16.31 -12.87 15.83
C ASP A 85 -14.95 -12.69 15.13
N THR A 86 -13.89 -12.71 15.94
CA THR A 86 -12.52 -12.48 15.49
C THR A 86 -11.60 -13.60 15.98
N THR A 87 -10.29 -13.49 15.71
CA THR A 87 -9.32 -14.51 16.12
C THR A 87 -8.33 -13.97 17.14
N PRO A 88 -7.83 -14.81 18.07
CA PRO A 88 -6.78 -14.41 19.03
C PRO A 88 -5.52 -13.89 18.34
N SER A 89 -5.20 -14.39 17.14
CA SER A 89 -4.05 -14.00 16.33
C SER A 89 -4.20 -12.60 15.74
N LEU A 90 -5.40 -12.26 15.24
CA LEU A 90 -5.69 -10.91 14.77
C LEU A 90 -5.61 -9.91 15.92
N VAL A 91 -6.24 -10.21 17.07
CA VAL A 91 -6.16 -9.36 18.26
C VAL A 91 -4.71 -9.14 18.69
N ARG A 92 -3.87 -10.19 18.71
CA ARG A 92 -2.44 -10.05 19.00
C ARG A 92 -1.73 -9.13 18.00
N THR A 93 -2.05 -9.23 16.71
CA THR A 93 -1.48 -8.37 15.66
C THR A 93 -1.85 -6.90 15.89
N LEU A 94 -3.12 -6.63 16.21
CA LEU A 94 -3.60 -5.27 16.52
C LEU A 94 -2.90 -4.70 17.76
N CYS A 95 -2.79 -5.48 18.84
CA CYS A 95 -2.02 -5.12 20.03
C CYS A 95 -0.56 -4.75 19.68
N THR A 96 0.12 -5.56 18.87
CA THR A 96 1.51 -5.26 18.42
C THR A 96 1.59 -3.97 17.61
N LYS A 97 0.62 -3.69 16.73
CA LYS A 97 0.61 -2.43 15.98
C LYS A 97 0.46 -1.22 16.90
N MET A 98 -0.36 -1.35 17.95
CA MET A 98 -0.56 -0.30 18.94
C MET A 98 0.72 0.01 19.73
N THR A 99 1.51 -1.00 20.09
CA THR A 99 2.78 -0.81 20.81
C THR A 99 3.87 -0.15 19.98
N VAL A 100 3.80 -0.25 18.66
CA VAL A 100 4.69 0.42 17.71
C VAL A 100 4.24 1.88 17.45
N GLY A 101 3.11 2.31 18.01
CA GLY A 101 2.60 3.68 17.86
C GLY A 101 1.73 3.89 16.61
N HIS A 102 1.22 2.83 15.99
CA HIS A 102 0.24 3.00 14.92
C HIS A 102 -1.07 3.55 15.48
N ILE A 103 -1.58 4.63 14.86
CA ILE A 103 -2.91 5.19 15.16
C ILE A 103 -4.01 4.36 14.46
N ILE A 104 -3.69 3.80 13.29
CA ILE A 104 -4.60 3.01 12.45
C ILE A 104 -3.88 1.72 12.02
N PRO A 105 -4.54 0.55 12.07
CA PRO A 105 -3.91 -0.71 11.67
C PRO A 105 -3.81 -0.85 10.14
N THR A 106 -2.77 -0.28 9.53
CA THR A 106 -2.54 -0.41 8.07
C THR A 106 -1.90 -1.76 7.71
N ASP A 107 -2.29 -2.34 6.58
CA ASP A 107 -1.58 -3.50 6.02
C ASP A 107 -0.38 -3.03 5.19
N ASN A 108 0.82 -3.40 5.65
CA ASN A 108 2.09 -3.10 4.96
C ASN A 108 2.67 -4.33 4.25
N ARG A 109 1.92 -5.44 4.14
CA ARG A 109 2.37 -6.61 3.36
C ARG A 109 2.73 -6.17 1.93
N GLY A 110 3.86 -6.66 1.43
CA GLY A 110 4.39 -6.33 0.11
C GLY A 110 5.10 -4.98 -0.02
N LYS A 111 5.07 -4.12 1.00
CA LYS A 111 5.88 -2.88 1.04
C LYS A 111 7.23 -3.18 1.68
N HIS A 112 8.23 -3.45 0.86
CA HIS A 112 9.61 -3.65 1.32
C HIS A 112 10.43 -2.39 1.05
N SER A 113 10.86 -1.70 2.11
CA SER A 113 11.88 -0.64 2.03
C SER A 113 13.22 -1.15 1.50
N ASN A 114 13.50 -2.45 1.69
CA ASN A 114 14.73 -3.11 1.24
C ASN A 114 14.76 -3.44 -0.26
N ARG A 115 13.71 -3.10 -1.02
CA ARG A 115 13.77 -3.23 -2.47
C ARG A 115 14.65 -2.08 -2.96
N MET A 116 15.88 -2.41 -3.40
CA MET A 116 16.83 -1.44 -3.94
C MET A 116 16.13 -0.55 -4.96
N THR A 117 15.80 0.66 -4.51
CA THR A 117 15.46 1.75 -5.39
C THR A 117 16.79 2.18 -5.99
N ILE A 118 16.85 2.38 -7.31
CA ILE A 118 18.08 2.91 -7.92
C ILE A 118 18.46 4.22 -7.21
N PRO A 119 19.77 4.52 -7.06
CA PRO A 119 20.23 5.77 -6.46
C PRO A 119 19.54 6.97 -7.10
N ASP A 120 19.31 8.03 -6.32
CA ASP A 120 18.66 9.25 -6.84
C ASP A 120 19.43 9.85 -8.01
N GLU A 121 20.77 9.81 -7.95
CA GLU A 121 21.65 10.16 -9.07
C GLU A 121 21.29 9.39 -10.36
N THR A 122 21.03 8.08 -10.27
CA THR A 122 20.61 7.30 -11.45
C THR A 122 19.23 7.73 -11.96
N LYS A 123 18.31 8.14 -11.07
CA LYS A 123 16.99 8.65 -11.49
C LYS A 123 17.14 9.96 -12.25
N ASP A 124 18.00 10.85 -11.76
CA ASP A 124 18.29 12.13 -12.39
C ASP A 124 18.94 11.93 -13.75
N MET A 125 19.91 11.01 -13.87
CA MET A 125 20.51 10.63 -15.14
C MET A 125 19.47 10.10 -16.14
N ILE A 126 18.52 9.25 -15.69
CA ILE A 126 17.44 8.75 -16.56
C ILE A 126 16.56 9.89 -17.05
N LYS A 127 16.20 10.82 -16.16
CA LYS A 127 15.36 11.97 -16.46
C LYS A 127 16.05 12.89 -17.48
N GLU A 128 17.29 13.29 -17.20
CA GLU A 128 18.08 14.14 -18.09
C GLU A 128 18.27 13.49 -19.46
N HIS A 129 18.65 12.21 -19.51
CA HIS A 129 18.77 11.47 -20.76
C HIS A 129 17.44 11.48 -21.53
N PHE A 130 16.33 11.16 -20.87
CA PHE A 130 15.01 11.13 -21.52
C PHE A 130 14.63 12.47 -22.15
N PHE A 131 14.74 13.57 -21.40
CA PHE A 131 14.41 14.90 -21.91
C PHE A 131 15.42 15.39 -22.96
N SER A 132 16.69 14.97 -22.88
CA SER A 132 17.67 15.26 -23.93
C SER A 132 17.31 14.58 -25.26
N ILE A 133 16.75 13.36 -25.22
CA ILE A 133 16.28 12.67 -26.43
C ILE A 133 15.16 13.46 -27.10
N LEU A 134 14.22 14.00 -26.33
CA LEU A 134 13.09 14.78 -26.87
C LEU A 134 13.54 15.99 -27.69
N LYS A 135 14.69 16.58 -27.36
CA LYS A 135 15.26 17.76 -28.01
C LYS A 135 16.30 17.43 -29.08
N SER A 136 16.51 16.15 -29.37
CA SER A 136 17.59 15.70 -30.27
C SER A 136 17.03 14.92 -31.46
N PRO A 137 17.79 14.81 -32.57
CA PRO A 137 17.42 13.94 -33.69
C PRO A 137 17.21 12.46 -33.31
N ASN A 138 17.72 12.02 -32.16
CA ASN A 138 17.50 10.65 -31.69
C ASN A 138 16.04 10.35 -31.33
N ILE A 139 15.18 11.37 -31.20
CA ILE A 139 13.73 11.20 -31.05
C ILE A 139 13.14 10.36 -32.19
N PHE A 140 13.66 10.47 -33.42
CA PHE A 140 13.17 9.70 -34.59
C PHE A 140 13.46 8.20 -34.49
N LYS A 141 14.50 7.80 -33.75
CA LYS A 141 14.83 6.40 -33.44
C LYS A 141 14.03 5.89 -32.25
N CYS A 142 13.73 6.80 -31.32
CA CYS A 142 13.01 6.52 -30.08
C CYS A 142 11.49 6.68 -30.19
N ALA A 143 10.94 7.09 -31.33
CA ALA A 143 9.51 7.08 -31.61
C ALA A 143 9.08 5.74 -32.23
N LYS A 144 7.98 5.13 -31.75
CA LYS A 144 7.40 3.96 -32.41
C LYS A 144 6.79 4.38 -33.75
N LYS A 145 6.92 3.50 -34.76
CA LYS A 145 6.36 3.70 -36.10
C LYS A 145 4.84 3.92 -36.10
N ASN A 146 4.15 3.25 -35.18
CA ASN A 146 2.71 3.30 -35.02
C ASN A 146 2.40 3.84 -33.62
N LEU A 147 1.37 4.68 -33.48
CA LEU A 147 0.77 5.17 -32.22
C LEU A 147 1.44 6.36 -31.53
N GLY A 148 2.53 6.94 -32.06
CA GLY A 148 3.14 8.15 -31.46
C GLY A 148 3.68 7.97 -30.05
N GLN A 149 3.83 6.73 -29.60
CA GLN A 149 4.39 6.38 -28.30
C GLN A 149 5.91 6.30 -28.36
N PRO A 150 6.60 6.55 -27.24
CA PRO A 150 8.02 6.25 -27.14
C PRO A 150 8.30 4.76 -27.29
N ASN A 151 9.34 4.45 -28.05
CA ASN A 151 9.99 3.15 -28.08
C ASN A 151 10.93 3.06 -26.87
N ILE A 152 10.36 2.66 -25.73
CA ILE A 152 11.08 2.51 -24.46
C ILE A 152 12.29 1.58 -24.59
N SER A 153 12.24 0.58 -25.47
CA SER A 153 13.38 -0.31 -25.74
C SER A 153 14.58 0.46 -26.30
N GLN A 154 14.34 1.35 -27.26
CA GLN A 154 15.39 2.16 -27.88
C GLN A 154 15.92 3.23 -26.92
N LEU A 155 15.02 3.84 -26.14
CA LEU A 155 15.40 4.75 -25.05
C LEU A 155 16.31 4.04 -24.04
N TRP A 156 15.97 2.82 -23.64
CA TRP A 156 16.78 2.02 -22.71
C TRP A 156 18.13 1.63 -23.29
N ILE A 157 18.19 1.21 -24.57
CA ILE A 157 19.46 0.89 -25.25
C ILE A 157 20.37 2.13 -25.30
N SER A 158 19.81 3.28 -25.70
CA SER A 158 20.53 4.57 -25.73
C SER A 158 21.06 4.95 -24.34
N PHE A 159 20.24 4.83 -23.30
CA PHE A 159 20.66 5.09 -21.93
C PHE A 159 21.79 4.16 -21.49
N LYS A 160 21.62 2.85 -21.72
CA LYS A 160 22.60 1.82 -21.33
C LYS A 160 23.97 2.05 -21.97
N GLN A 161 23.99 2.49 -23.23
CA GLN A 161 25.23 2.80 -23.94
C GLN A 161 25.96 4.00 -23.35
N LYS A 162 25.24 5.02 -22.87
CA LYS A 162 25.83 6.27 -22.39
C LYS A 162 26.15 6.27 -20.89
N HIS A 163 25.34 5.59 -20.08
CA HIS A 163 25.32 5.74 -18.62
C HIS A 163 25.54 4.43 -17.86
N GLY A 164 25.76 3.31 -18.56
CA GLY A 164 26.05 2.02 -17.95
C GLY A 164 24.81 1.16 -17.68
N HIS A 165 24.99 0.06 -16.95
CA HIS A 165 23.97 -0.98 -16.84
C HIS A 165 22.82 -0.59 -15.90
N ILE A 166 21.59 -0.58 -16.43
CA ILE A 166 20.35 -0.62 -15.67
C ILE A 166 19.42 -1.68 -16.27
N SER A 167 18.65 -2.36 -15.42
CA SER A 167 17.64 -3.31 -15.92
C SER A 167 16.56 -2.57 -16.71
N ARG A 168 16.11 -3.18 -17.80
CA ARG A 168 15.07 -2.60 -18.66
C ARG A 168 13.75 -2.39 -17.92
N SER A 169 13.40 -3.31 -17.01
CA SER A 169 12.17 -3.22 -16.22
C SER A 169 12.19 -2.02 -15.27
N THR A 170 13.33 -1.76 -14.61
CA THR A 170 13.50 -0.58 -13.77
C THR A 170 13.44 0.69 -14.62
N TYR A 171 14.19 0.76 -15.71
CA TYR A 171 14.16 1.92 -16.62
C TYR A 171 12.74 2.23 -17.13
N THR A 172 12.00 1.19 -17.53
CA THR A 172 10.63 1.32 -18.05
C THR A 172 9.69 1.93 -17.02
N LYS A 173 9.75 1.49 -15.76
CA LYS A 173 8.93 2.04 -14.67
C LYS A 173 9.15 3.53 -14.48
N TYR A 174 10.40 3.98 -14.53
CA TYR A 174 10.73 5.40 -14.40
C TYR A 174 10.27 6.22 -15.61
N ILE A 175 10.54 5.75 -16.84
CA ILE A 175 10.11 6.46 -18.05
C ILE A 175 8.59 6.61 -18.11
N GLN A 176 7.83 5.57 -17.72
CA GLN A 176 6.37 5.62 -17.68
C GLN A 176 5.84 6.77 -16.80
N SER A 177 6.54 7.13 -15.72
CA SER A 177 6.16 8.27 -14.86
C SER A 177 6.32 9.63 -15.53
N PHE A 178 7.11 9.72 -16.62
CA PHE A 178 7.34 10.95 -17.37
C PHE A 178 6.48 11.09 -18.64
N LEU A 179 5.60 10.12 -18.93
CA LEU A 179 4.76 10.13 -20.14
C LEU A 179 3.51 11.00 -19.98
N THR A 180 3.72 12.30 -19.84
CA THR A 180 2.63 13.28 -19.88
C THR A 180 2.05 13.40 -21.30
N PRO A 181 0.82 13.94 -21.48
CA PRO A 181 0.25 14.20 -22.79
C PRO A 181 1.16 15.05 -23.70
N GLU A 182 1.84 16.05 -23.13
CA GLU A 182 2.81 16.90 -23.83
C GLU A 182 4.01 16.10 -24.35
N VAL A 183 4.58 15.23 -23.51
CA VAL A 183 5.70 14.35 -23.91
C VAL A 183 5.27 13.38 -25.01
N ILE A 184 4.07 12.83 -24.94
CA ILE A 184 3.51 11.96 -25.97
C ILE A 184 3.34 12.73 -27.29
N SER A 185 2.87 13.98 -27.23
CA SER A 185 2.72 14.86 -28.39
C SER A 185 4.07 15.07 -29.13
N ASN A 186 5.18 15.27 -28.40
CA ASN A 186 6.50 15.38 -29.01
C ASN A 186 6.90 14.14 -29.83
N PHE A 187 6.62 12.93 -29.32
CA PHE A 187 6.88 11.69 -30.06
C PHE A 187 5.94 11.50 -31.26
N MET A 188 4.70 11.97 -31.16
CA MET A 188 3.76 12.01 -32.30
C MET A 188 4.29 12.90 -33.42
N CYS A 189 4.67 14.14 -33.10
CA CYS A 189 5.21 15.10 -34.06
C CYS A 189 6.49 14.56 -34.73
N ALA A 190 7.40 13.95 -33.96
CA ALA A 190 8.59 13.32 -34.51
C ALA A 190 8.27 12.19 -35.50
N ASN A 191 7.27 11.37 -35.20
CA ASN A 191 6.87 10.29 -36.10
C ASN A 191 6.23 10.84 -37.39
N GLN A 192 5.38 11.86 -37.30
CA GLN A 192 4.79 12.53 -38.47
C GLN A 192 5.86 13.16 -39.37
N ALA A 193 6.79 13.91 -38.78
CA ALA A 193 7.92 14.50 -39.51
C ALA A 193 8.75 13.43 -40.23
N LYS A 194 9.01 12.29 -39.57
CA LYS A 194 9.71 11.15 -40.18
C LYS A 194 8.97 10.57 -41.39
N GLN A 195 7.65 10.44 -41.32
CA GLN A 195 6.84 9.95 -42.44
C GLN A 195 6.87 10.90 -43.64
N ILE A 196 6.78 12.22 -43.39
CA ILE A 196 6.87 13.26 -44.43
C ILE A 196 8.23 13.18 -45.14
N LEU A 197 9.33 13.09 -44.37
CA LEU A 197 10.68 12.96 -44.94
C LEU A 197 10.85 11.70 -45.79
N GLN A 198 10.28 10.57 -45.36
CA GLN A 198 10.30 9.32 -46.13
C GLN A 198 9.52 9.45 -47.44
N TYR A 199 8.36 10.12 -47.42
CA TYR A 199 7.57 10.37 -48.62
C TYR A 199 8.33 11.27 -49.62
N ILE A 200 8.92 12.37 -49.15
CA ILE A 200 9.71 13.28 -50.00
C ILE A 200 10.88 12.53 -50.66
N ASN A 201 11.62 11.72 -49.90
CA ASN A 201 12.76 10.97 -50.43
C ASN A 201 12.37 9.86 -51.41
N LYS A 202 11.13 9.36 -51.36
CA LYS A 202 10.63 8.34 -52.28
C LYS A 202 10.17 8.92 -53.63
N ASN A 203 9.80 10.21 -53.63
CA ASN A 203 9.30 10.91 -54.82
C ASN A 203 10.34 11.88 -55.42
N LYS A 204 11.60 11.80 -54.97
CA LYS A 204 12.77 12.38 -55.64
C LYS A 204 13.47 11.28 -56.42
#